data_AF-A0A917LER4-F1
#
_entry.id   AF-A0A917LER4-F1
#
_cell.length_a   1.000
_cell.length_b   1.000
_cell.length_c   1.000
_cell.angle_alpha   90.00
_cell.angle_beta   90.00
_cell.angle_gamma   90.00
#
_symmetry.space_group_name_H-M   'P 1'
#
loop_
_entity.id
_entity.type
_entity.pdbx_description
1 polymer ?
#
loop_
_entity_poly.entity_id
_entity_poly.type
_entity_poly.pdbx_seq_one_letter_code
_entity_poly.pdbx_strand_id
1 'polypeptide(L)'
;MTKKVNITFGVLIALIILFSITSFGSENNKDEKGNKTISEEFRQDCLKTLTILEIVISNKSLYTDDERRIIREFSETKYTPYEEEFKYPVLKTSRKYFSKINHKNLDDPKNDLLVNELLGELDNYRKELQKM
;
A
#
# COMPACT_ATOMS: atom_id res chain seq x y z
N MET A 1 28.82 -49.52 6.81
CA MET A 1 29.38 -48.21 7.21
C MET A 1 29.38 -47.30 5.99
N THR A 2 28.22 -46.72 5.68
CA THR A 2 27.98 -45.98 4.43
C THR A 2 27.97 -44.48 4.75
N LYS A 3 29.00 -43.78 4.27
CA LYS A 3 29.15 -42.33 4.35
C LYS A 3 28.08 -41.66 3.49
N LYS A 4 27.21 -40.86 4.12
CA LYS A 4 26.31 -39.95 3.40
C LYS A 4 27.08 -38.72 2.92
N VAL A 5 26.78 -38.38 1.68
CA VAL A 5 27.41 -37.38 0.83
C VAL A 5 26.84 -35.99 1.17
N ASN A 6 27.72 -35.03 1.46
CA ASN A 6 27.42 -33.61 1.51
C ASN A 6 27.49 -33.03 0.10
N ILE A 7 26.36 -32.63 -0.47
CA ILE A 7 26.30 -31.87 -1.73
C ILE A 7 25.27 -30.73 -1.58
N THR A 8 25.83 -29.53 -1.42
CA THR A 8 25.39 -28.21 -1.92
C THR A 8 23.98 -27.70 -1.63
N PHE A 9 23.87 -26.90 -0.56
CA PHE A 9 22.80 -25.94 -0.27
C PHE A 9 22.96 -24.62 -1.09
N GLY A 10 23.36 -24.73 -2.36
CA GLY A 10 23.81 -23.59 -3.18
C GLY A 10 22.96 -23.21 -4.38
N VAL A 11 21.80 -23.86 -4.59
CA VAL A 11 21.03 -23.71 -5.85
C VAL A 11 19.53 -23.40 -5.61
N LEU A 12 19.07 -23.33 -4.36
CA LEU A 12 17.62 -23.16 -4.07
C LEU A 12 17.14 -21.70 -4.01
N ILE A 13 17.96 -20.71 -4.41
CA ILE A 13 17.56 -19.29 -4.43
C ILE A 13 17.44 -18.74 -5.87
N ALA A 14 17.80 -19.53 -6.89
CA ALA A 14 17.80 -19.08 -8.29
C ALA A 14 16.51 -19.40 -9.10
N LEU A 15 15.44 -19.90 -8.47
CA LEU A 15 14.26 -20.44 -9.17
C LEU A 15 12.91 -19.77 -8.82
N ILE A 16 12.93 -18.54 -8.27
CA ILE A 16 11.72 -17.70 -8.10
C ILE A 16 11.89 -16.35 -8.84
N ILE A 17 12.68 -16.30 -9.92
CA ILE A 17 12.90 -15.07 -10.71
C ILE A 17 12.40 -15.22 -12.18
N LEU A 18 11.73 -16.32 -12.53
CA LEU A 18 11.19 -16.50 -13.90
C LEU A 18 9.77 -17.06 -13.88
N PHE A 19 8.77 -16.25 -13.53
CA PHE A 19 7.32 -16.41 -13.81
C PHE A 19 6.66 -15.16 -13.19
N SER A 20 6.16 -14.13 -13.87
CA SER A 20 5.78 -13.93 -15.25
C SER A 20 5.83 -12.43 -15.55
N ILE A 21 6.71 -12.00 -16.45
CA ILE A 21 6.55 -10.73 -17.16
C ILE A 21 5.54 -10.98 -18.27
N THR A 22 4.26 -10.81 -17.93
CA THR A 22 3.19 -10.52 -18.88
C THR A 22 2.10 -9.81 -18.10
N SER A 23 2.29 -8.52 -17.80
CA SER A 23 1.12 -7.67 -17.51
C SER A 23 0.48 -7.38 -18.86
N PHE A 24 -0.25 -8.37 -19.36
CA PHE A 24 -1.33 -8.17 -20.30
C PHE A 24 -2.23 -7.06 -19.72
N GLY A 25 -2.75 -6.20 -20.58
CA GLY A 25 -3.65 -5.12 -20.17
C GLY A 25 -4.70 -5.67 -19.22
N SER A 26 -4.76 -5.09 -18.01
CA SER A 26 -5.74 -5.46 -17.00
C SER A 26 -7.12 -5.12 -17.55
N GLU A 27 -7.75 -6.11 -18.19
CA GLU A 27 -9.14 -6.05 -18.56
C GLU A 27 -9.94 -5.90 -17.27
N ASN A 28 -10.78 -4.86 -17.22
CA ASN A 28 -11.60 -4.52 -16.06
C ASN A 28 -12.17 -5.78 -15.40
N ASN A 29 -11.69 -6.13 -14.21
CA ASN A 29 -12.23 -7.24 -13.43
C ASN A 29 -13.71 -6.96 -13.21
N LYS A 30 -14.58 -7.80 -13.75
CA LYS A 30 -16.02 -7.72 -13.57
C LYS A 30 -16.49 -8.92 -12.76
N ASP A 31 -17.37 -8.69 -11.79
CA ASP A 31 -18.05 -9.80 -11.10
C ASP A 31 -18.97 -10.57 -12.06
N GLU A 32 -19.56 -11.67 -11.58
CA GLU A 32 -20.52 -12.49 -12.32
C GLU A 32 -21.76 -11.69 -12.80
N LYS A 33 -21.96 -10.47 -12.29
CA LYS A 33 -23.04 -9.54 -12.64
C LYS A 33 -22.57 -8.39 -13.53
N GLY A 34 -21.30 -8.35 -13.92
CA GLY A 34 -20.72 -7.31 -14.78
C GLY A 34 -20.24 -6.05 -14.06
N ASN A 35 -20.27 -6.00 -12.72
CA ASN A 35 -19.82 -4.86 -11.92
C ASN A 35 -18.30 -4.82 -11.84
N LYS A 36 -17.71 -3.62 -11.91
CA LYS A 36 -16.28 -3.45 -11.69
C LYS A 36 -15.92 -3.94 -10.28
N THR A 37 -14.90 -4.79 -10.19
CA THR A 37 -14.32 -5.31 -8.95
C THR A 37 -12.85 -4.96 -8.92
N ILE A 38 -12.30 -4.84 -7.71
CA ILE A 38 -10.87 -4.63 -7.53
C ILE A 38 -10.13 -5.97 -7.50
N SER A 39 -8.90 -5.96 -7.97
CA SER A 39 -7.99 -7.10 -7.83
C SER A 39 -7.61 -7.32 -6.36
N GLU A 40 -7.33 -8.58 -6.01
CA GLU A 40 -6.85 -8.90 -4.66
C GLU A 40 -5.49 -8.26 -4.38
N GLU A 41 -4.62 -8.16 -5.39
CA GLU A 41 -3.34 -7.44 -5.31
C GLU A 41 -3.54 -5.98 -4.90
N PHE A 42 -4.40 -5.24 -5.61
CA PHE A 42 -4.74 -3.87 -5.24
C PHE A 42 -5.31 -3.76 -3.83
N ARG A 43 -6.21 -4.68 -3.45
CA ARG A 43 -6.82 -4.69 -2.11
C ARG A 43 -5.75 -4.83 -1.02
N GLN A 44 -4.80 -5.76 -1.18
CA GLN A 44 -3.73 -5.99 -0.22
C GLN A 44 -2.76 -4.81 -0.14
N ASP A 45 -2.32 -4.29 -1.29
CA ASP A 45 -1.40 -3.15 -1.34
C ASP A 45 -2.02 -1.88 -0.75
N CYS A 46 -3.31 -1.66 -1.03
CA CYS A 46 -4.07 -0.55 -0.49
C CYS A 46 -4.24 -0.67 1.04
N LEU A 47 -4.63 -1.85 1.54
CA LEU A 47 -4.74 -2.09 2.99
C LEU A 47 -3.42 -1.88 3.73
N LYS A 48 -2.31 -2.33 3.12
CA LYS A 48 -0.96 -2.14 3.65
C LYS A 48 -0.60 -0.66 3.71
N THR A 49 -0.87 0.07 2.63
CA THR A 49 -0.67 1.53 2.54
C THR A 49 -1.49 2.27 3.58
N LEU A 50 -2.80 2.00 3.68
CA LEU A 50 -3.69 2.63 4.66
C LEU A 50 -3.19 2.42 6.10
N THR A 51 -2.68 1.23 6.40
CA THR A 51 -2.13 0.89 7.72
C THR A 51 -0.86 1.67 8.04
N ILE A 52 0.05 1.80 7.07
CA ILE A 52 1.25 2.63 7.23
C ILE A 52 0.88 4.10 7.45
N LEU A 53 -0.05 4.63 6.66
CA LEU A 53 -0.50 6.02 6.81
C LEU A 53 -1.11 6.26 8.19
N GLU A 54 -1.96 5.35 8.66
CA GLU A 54 -2.58 5.42 9.98
C GLU A 54 -1.53 5.45 11.10
N ILE A 55 -0.53 4.56 11.06
CA ILE A 55 0.56 4.53 12.04
C ILE A 55 1.34 5.84 12.03
N VAL A 56 1.78 6.29 10.85
CA VAL A 56 2.63 7.48 10.71
C VAL A 56 1.90 8.75 11.14
N ILE A 57 0.63 8.90 10.74
CA ILE A 57 -0.19 10.05 11.09
C ILE A 57 -0.50 10.04 12.59
N SER A 58 -0.90 8.90 13.17
CA SER A 58 -1.23 8.79 14.60
C SER A 58 -0.05 9.14 15.49
N ASN A 59 1.16 8.76 15.08
CA ASN A 59 2.39 9.02 15.83
C ASN A 59 3.05 10.36 15.47
N LYS A 60 2.48 11.14 14.56
CA LYS A 60 3.07 12.38 14.02
C LYS A 60 4.54 12.18 13.57
N SER A 61 4.84 11.00 13.00
CA SER A 61 6.20 10.58 12.66
C SER A 61 6.55 10.80 11.18
N LEU A 62 7.80 10.50 10.81
CA LEU A 62 8.25 10.35 9.43
C LEU A 62 8.17 8.87 9.02
N TYR A 63 8.14 8.61 7.71
CA TYR A 63 8.33 7.25 7.19
C TYR A 63 9.72 6.72 7.51
N THR A 64 9.76 5.48 8.00
CA THR A 64 10.93 4.60 7.91
C THR A 64 11.25 4.28 6.45
N ASP A 65 12.44 3.72 6.19
CA ASP A 65 12.85 3.38 4.83
C ASP A 65 12.00 2.25 4.22
N ASP A 66 11.59 1.27 5.03
CA ASP A 66 10.69 0.20 4.59
C ASP A 66 9.29 0.73 4.26
N GLU A 67 8.73 1.61 5.10
CA GLU A 67 7.44 2.26 4.83
C GLU A 67 7.52 3.11 3.57
N ARG A 68 8.61 3.89 3.40
CA ARG A 68 8.82 4.71 2.20
C ARG A 68 8.90 3.85 0.95
N ARG A 69 9.54 2.67 1.01
CA ARG A 69 9.59 1.72 -0.11
C ARG A 69 8.17 1.27 -0.47
N ILE A 70 7.37 0.85 0.51
CA ILE A 70 6.00 0.36 0.26
C ILE A 70 5.10 1.46 -0.33
N ILE A 71 5.13 2.67 0.23
CA ILE A 71 4.35 3.81 -0.31
C ILE A 71 4.79 4.14 -1.74
N ARG A 72 6.09 4.05 -2.04
CA ARG A 72 6.61 4.26 -3.39
C ARG A 72 6.12 3.17 -4.34
N GLU A 73 6.26 1.90 -3.98
CA GLU A 73 5.79 0.77 -4.77
C GLU A 73 4.30 0.93 -5.09
N PHE A 74 3.45 1.15 -4.08
CA PHE A 74 2.01 1.40 -4.31
C PHE A 74 1.74 2.59 -5.23
N SER A 75 2.51 3.68 -5.09
CA SER A 75 2.36 4.86 -5.94
C SER A 75 2.77 4.62 -7.39
N GLU A 76 3.78 3.78 -7.64
CA GLU A 76 4.37 3.53 -8.96
C GLU A 76 3.69 2.37 -9.69
N THR A 77 3.10 1.41 -8.97
CA THR A 77 2.31 0.33 -9.55
C THR A 77 1.12 0.89 -10.31
N LYS A 78 0.94 0.42 -11.56
CA LYS A 78 -0.19 0.77 -12.41
C LYS A 78 -1.32 -0.22 -12.18
N TYR A 79 -2.48 0.29 -11.78
CA TYR A 79 -3.69 -0.51 -11.61
C TYR A 79 -4.71 -0.20 -12.72
N THR A 80 -5.88 -0.84 -12.68
CA THR A 80 -6.98 -0.49 -13.59
C THR A 80 -7.43 0.97 -13.37
N PRO A 81 -8.08 1.62 -14.34
CA PRO A 81 -8.58 2.98 -14.16
C PRO A 81 -9.48 3.15 -12.92
N TYR A 82 -10.28 2.12 -12.59
CA TYR A 82 -11.15 2.14 -11.42
C TYR A 82 -10.38 2.07 -10.10
N GLU A 83 -9.32 1.27 -10.04
CA GLU A 83 -8.43 1.19 -8.88
C GLU A 83 -7.57 2.46 -8.75
N GLU A 84 -7.13 3.06 -9.86
CA GLU A 84 -6.41 4.34 -9.87
C GLU A 84 -7.24 5.51 -9.33
N GLU A 85 -8.54 5.53 -9.63
CA GLU A 85 -9.51 6.48 -9.05
C GLU A 85 -9.53 6.39 -7.52
N PHE A 86 -9.39 5.19 -6.96
CA PHE A 86 -9.32 4.96 -5.51
C PHE A 86 -7.92 5.19 -4.92
N LYS A 87 -6.87 4.85 -5.66
CA LYS A 87 -5.47 5.03 -5.25
C LYS A 87 -5.11 6.49 -5.01
N TYR A 88 -5.54 7.37 -5.90
CA TYR A 88 -5.21 8.78 -5.86
C TYR A 88 -5.59 9.48 -4.54
N PRO A 89 -6.83 9.40 -4.03
CA PRO A 89 -7.20 10.02 -2.76
C PRO A 89 -6.42 9.46 -1.56
N VAL A 90 -6.11 8.17 -1.53
CA VAL A 90 -5.27 7.57 -0.47
C VAL A 90 -3.88 8.20 -0.44
N LEU A 91 -3.21 8.32 -1.59
CA LEU A 91 -1.90 8.96 -1.69
C LEU A 91 -1.95 10.48 -1.41
N LYS A 92 -3.08 11.13 -1.69
CA LYS A 92 -3.29 12.55 -1.37
C LYS A 92 -3.28 12.81 0.14
N THR A 93 -3.81 11.89 0.95
CA THR A 93 -3.79 11.99 2.42
C THR A 93 -2.35 11.99 2.95
N SER A 94 -1.46 11.15 2.40
CA SER A 94 -0.02 11.20 2.71
C SER A 94 0.60 12.58 2.43
N ARG A 95 0.38 13.14 1.24
CA ARG A 95 0.90 14.46 0.87
C ARG A 95 0.34 15.57 1.76
N LYS A 96 -0.94 15.49 2.12
CA LYS A 96 -1.63 16.45 3.00
C LYS A 96 -1.02 16.44 4.40
N TYR A 97 -0.70 15.25 4.94
CA TYR A 97 -0.01 15.12 6.22
C TYR A 97 1.34 15.85 6.22
N PHE A 98 2.28 15.46 5.35
CA PHE A 98 3.64 16.03 5.37
C PHE A 98 3.71 17.51 4.97
N SER A 99 2.72 18.00 4.21
CA SER A 99 2.67 19.43 3.84
C SER A 99 2.11 20.34 4.93
N LYS A 100 1.34 19.81 5.88
CA LYS A 100 0.63 20.60 6.89
C LYS A 100 1.11 20.39 8.31
N ILE A 101 1.69 19.24 8.63
CA ILE A 101 2.14 18.93 9.98
C ILE A 101 3.27 19.89 10.39
N ASN A 102 3.17 20.45 11.59
CA ASN A 102 4.21 21.32 12.15
C ASN A 102 5.30 20.47 12.82
N HIS A 103 6.27 20.00 12.04
CA HIS A 103 7.38 19.19 12.57
C HIS A 103 8.28 19.92 13.58
N LYS A 104 8.23 21.27 13.64
CA LYS A 104 9.00 22.04 14.62
C LYS A 104 8.36 22.01 16.02
N ASN A 105 7.05 21.73 16.08
CA ASN A 105 6.30 21.62 17.32
C ASN A 105 5.21 20.56 17.15
N LEU A 106 5.48 19.32 17.57
CA LEU A 106 4.53 18.22 17.43
C LEU A 106 3.28 18.39 18.32
N ASP A 107 3.39 19.19 19.39
CA ASP A 107 2.30 19.51 20.32
C ASP A 107 1.46 20.72 19.88
N ASP A 108 1.67 21.24 18.67
CA ASP A 108 0.80 22.27 18.09
C ASP A 108 -0.64 21.73 18.01
N PRO A 109 -1.65 22.38 18.61
CA PRO A 109 -3.04 21.93 18.56
C PRO A 109 -3.58 21.76 17.14
N LYS A 110 -3.01 22.46 16.15
CA LYS A 110 -3.35 22.28 14.73
C LYS A 110 -2.92 20.92 14.19
N ASN A 111 -1.88 20.31 14.76
CA ASN A 111 -1.48 18.95 14.40
C ASN A 111 -2.53 17.94 14.85
N ASP A 112 -3.12 18.11 16.03
CA ASP A 112 -4.18 17.20 16.51
C ASP A 112 -5.44 17.29 15.65
N LEU A 113 -5.82 18.51 15.24
CA LEU A 113 -6.92 18.72 14.30
C LEU A 113 -6.63 18.04 12.94
N LEU A 114 -5.42 18.21 12.41
CA LEU A 114 -4.99 17.56 11.17
C LEU A 114 -5.00 16.03 11.30
N VAL A 115 -4.44 15.48 12.38
CA VAL A 115 -4.38 14.04 12.64
C VAL A 115 -5.80 13.46 12.67
N ASN A 116 -6.72 14.05 13.44
CA ASN A 116 -8.10 13.60 13.52
C ASN A 116 -8.82 13.66 12.16
N GLU A 117 -8.62 14.73 11.40
CA GLU A 117 -9.16 14.88 10.05
C GLU A 117 -8.69 13.74 9.13
N LEU A 118 -7.37 13.51 9.06
CA LEU A 118 -6.79 12.53 8.15
C LEU A 118 -7.09 11.09 8.56
N LEU A 119 -7.12 10.78 9.86
CA LEU A 119 -7.53 9.46 10.34
C LEU A 119 -9.00 9.17 9.99
N GLY A 120 -9.86 10.19 10.05
CA GLY A 120 -11.24 10.08 9.55
C GLY A 120 -11.32 9.80 8.05
N GLU A 121 -10.46 10.44 7.22
CA GLU A 121 -10.35 10.12 5.80
C GLU A 121 -9.92 8.66 5.56
N LEU A 122 -8.91 8.18 6.28
CA LEU A 122 -8.41 6.79 6.14
C LEU A 122 -9.47 5.75 6.51
N ASP A 123 -10.24 5.98 7.57
CA ASP A 123 -11.35 5.10 7.97
C ASP A 123 -12.44 5.04 6.89
N ASN A 124 -12.76 6.19 6.26
CA ASN A 124 -13.70 6.23 5.14
C ASN A 124 -13.19 5.40 3.96
N TYR A 125 -11.91 5.50 3.61
CA TYR A 125 -11.31 4.68 2.56
C TYR A 125 -11.37 3.19 2.91
N ARG A 126 -11.09 2.79 4.16
CA ARG A 126 -11.22 1.37 4.58
C ARG A 126 -12.65 0.87 4.38
N LYS A 127 -13.65 1.66 4.77
CA LYS A 127 -15.08 1.31 4.59
C LYS A 127 -15.50 1.23 3.13
N GLU A 128 -14.94 2.09 2.28
CA GLU A 128 -15.21 2.06 0.84
C GLU A 128 -14.54 0.84 0.18
N LEU A 129 -13.29 0.56 0.51
CA LEU A 129 -12.54 -0.61 0.02
C LEU A 129 -13.23 -1.95 0.37
N GLN A 130 -13.92 -2.03 1.51
CA GLN A 130 -14.71 -3.20 1.89
C GLN A 130 -15.99 -3.40 1.05
N LYS A 131 -16.47 -2.35 0.40
CA LYS A 131 -17.68 -2.37 -0.45
C LYS A 131 -17.35 -2.61 -1.93
N MET A 132 -16.08 -2.47 -2.31
CA MET A 132 -15.54 -2.73 -3.64
C MET A 132 -15.09 -4.18 -3.80
#